data_AF-R6CEZ6-F1
#
_entry.id   AF-R6CEZ6-F1
#
_cell.length_a   1.000
_cell.length_b   1.000
_cell.length_c   1.000
_cell.angle_alpha   90.00
_cell.angle_beta   90.00
_cell.angle_gamma   90.00
#
_symmetry.space_group_name_H-M   'P 1'
#
loop_
_entity.id
_entity.type
_entity.pdbx_description
1 polymer ?
#
loop_
_entity_poly.entity_id
_entity_poly.type
_entity_poly.pdbx_seq_one_letter_code
_entity_poly.pdbx_strand_id
1 'polypeptide(L)'
;MFYDYTEILEADYFQTHRGIAEDLAMQILISVLKGDQNYHYENIAFVCDASGQILRLAPMIDHEFSTCFMFPDNLSRHNYWFGELQRSIEGKPVQPDEYKDFPNEKERRLMEKSATCLHRNLVYIKEHYPEVTAPFLKNVSRLKRDLLQKRESFFIRKAKDYPDHANSDAYRIGKARYKDHDEEKAAAFEKQYGGEGKEISFDLMNCLINYEVQEIIEQMEKILR
;
A
#
# COMPACT_ATOMS: atom_id res chain seq x y z
N MET A 1 -0.34 -1.60 6.51
CA MET A 1 0.70 -1.01 7.37
C MET A 1 1.89 -0.75 6.46
N PHE A 2 2.56 0.38 6.60
CA PHE A 2 3.70 0.72 5.76
C PHE A 2 5.02 0.40 6.46
N TYR A 3 6.07 0.19 5.66
CA TYR A 3 7.36 -0.29 6.14
C TYR A 3 8.46 0.72 5.82
N ASP A 4 9.37 0.87 6.77
CA ASP A 4 10.56 1.71 6.62
C ASP A 4 11.69 0.89 5.98
N TYR A 5 12.12 1.26 4.78
CA TYR A 5 13.11 0.51 4.02
C TYR A 5 14.53 1.06 4.18
N THR A 6 14.73 2.17 4.91
CA THR A 6 16.06 2.78 5.01
C THR A 6 17.05 1.82 5.65
N GLU A 7 16.65 1.09 6.69
CA GLU A 7 17.50 0.10 7.38
C GLU A 7 17.99 -1.01 6.41
N ILE A 8 17.15 -1.46 5.48
CA ILE A 8 17.54 -2.47 4.49
C ILE A 8 18.44 -1.87 3.42
N LEU A 9 18.09 -0.69 2.92
CA LEU A 9 18.90 -0.01 1.91
C LEU A 9 20.29 0.33 2.45
N GLU A 10 20.43 0.64 3.74
CA GLU A 10 21.69 0.91 4.44
C GLU A 10 22.51 -0.34 4.75
N ALA A 11 21.96 -1.55 4.60
CA ALA A 11 22.68 -2.77 4.90
C ALA A 11 23.90 -2.95 3.96
N ASP A 12 25.00 -3.48 4.51
CA ASP A 12 26.29 -3.68 3.82
C ASP A 12 26.14 -4.34 2.44
N TYR A 13 25.24 -5.32 2.34
CA TYR A 13 24.96 -6.02 1.10
C TYR A 13 24.48 -5.06 -0.01
N PHE A 14 23.47 -4.24 0.28
CA PHE A 14 22.92 -3.29 -0.69
C PHE A 14 23.88 -2.13 -0.97
N GLN A 15 24.63 -1.69 0.04
CA GLN A 15 25.68 -0.67 -0.13
C GLN A 15 26.81 -1.13 -1.06
N THR A 16 27.14 -2.43 -1.05
CA THR A 16 28.17 -3.02 -1.92
C THR A 16 27.63 -3.52 -3.27
N HIS A 17 26.30 -3.69 -3.40
CA HIS A 17 25.62 -4.18 -4.61
C HIS A 17 24.63 -3.13 -5.14
N ARG A 18 25.15 -1.96 -5.54
CA ARG A 18 24.35 -0.79 -5.91
C ARG A 18 23.23 -1.08 -6.92
N GLY A 19 23.48 -1.89 -7.95
CA GLY A 19 22.44 -2.23 -8.94
C GLY A 19 21.24 -2.96 -8.34
N ILE A 20 21.47 -3.85 -7.37
CA ILE A 20 20.39 -4.56 -6.64
C ILE A 20 19.67 -3.59 -5.70
N ALA A 21 20.38 -2.63 -5.11
CA ALA A 21 19.79 -1.58 -4.29
C ALA A 21 18.92 -0.62 -5.12
N GLU A 22 19.34 -0.29 -6.34
CA GLU A 22 18.57 0.51 -7.29
C GLU A 22 17.28 -0.22 -7.72
N ASP A 23 17.36 -1.52 -7.97
CA ASP A 23 16.18 -2.36 -8.21
C ASP A 23 15.22 -2.34 -7.01
N LEU A 24 15.75 -2.45 -5.77
CA LEU A 24 14.92 -2.38 -4.57
C LEU A 24 14.26 -1.01 -4.41
N ALA A 25 15.01 0.07 -4.61
CA ALA A 25 14.49 1.42 -4.57
C ALA A 25 13.35 1.61 -5.58
N MET A 26 13.49 1.08 -6.80
CA MET A 26 12.42 1.10 -7.80
C MET A 26 11.17 0.34 -7.32
N GLN A 27 11.35 -0.85 -6.75
CA GLN A 27 10.24 -1.63 -6.20
C GLN A 27 9.52 -0.90 -5.06
N ILE A 28 10.26 -0.22 -4.18
CA ILE A 28 9.69 0.61 -3.11
C ILE A 28 8.87 1.75 -3.72
N LEU A 29 9.39 2.50 -4.70
CA LEU A 29 8.64 3.56 -5.37
C LEU A 29 7.35 3.04 -6.02
N ILE A 30 7.40 1.87 -6.66
CA ILE A 30 6.22 1.22 -7.24
C ILE A 30 5.21 0.81 -6.16
N SER A 31 5.67 0.32 -5.00
CA SER A 31 4.79 -0.04 -3.88
C SER A 31 4.04 1.18 -3.33
N VAL A 32 4.71 2.32 -3.22
CA VAL A 32 4.10 3.59 -2.79
C VAL A 32 3.08 4.07 -3.83
N LEU A 33 3.44 4.03 -5.12
CA LEU A 33 2.53 4.41 -6.21
C LEU A 33 1.24 3.57 -6.21
N LYS A 34 1.35 2.28 -5.87
CA LYS A 34 0.21 1.37 -5.75
C LYS A 34 -0.57 1.52 -4.45
N GLY A 35 -0.06 2.28 -3.49
CA GLY A 35 -0.61 2.33 -2.13
C GLY A 35 -0.64 0.95 -1.47
N ASP A 36 0.41 0.16 -1.68
CA ASP A 36 0.50 -1.22 -1.20
C ASP A 36 0.61 -1.27 0.33
N GLN A 37 -0.37 -1.89 0.98
CA GLN A 37 -0.48 -1.99 2.44
C GLN A 37 0.25 -3.21 3.02
N ASN A 38 0.79 -4.09 2.17
CA ASN A 38 1.43 -5.33 2.59
C ASN A 38 2.76 -5.61 1.88
N TYR A 39 3.32 -4.65 1.15
CA TYR A 39 4.69 -4.77 0.69
C TYR A 39 5.62 -4.64 1.90
N HIS A 40 6.07 -5.78 2.44
CA HIS A 40 7.00 -5.89 3.56
C HIS A 40 8.27 -6.65 3.16
N TYR A 41 9.22 -6.76 4.09
CA TYR A 41 10.55 -7.28 3.77
C TYR A 41 10.53 -8.72 3.23
N GLU A 42 9.59 -9.56 3.68
CA GLU A 42 9.44 -10.92 3.15
C GLU A 42 8.93 -10.97 1.70
N ASN A 43 8.38 -9.88 1.16
CA ASN A 43 7.99 -9.76 -0.25
C ASN A 43 9.19 -9.43 -1.16
N ILE A 44 10.34 -9.05 -0.57
CA ILE A 44 11.59 -8.86 -1.31
C ILE A 44 12.24 -10.23 -1.50
N ALA A 45 12.19 -10.74 -2.73
CA ALA A 45 12.79 -12.02 -3.07
C ALA A 45 14.03 -11.86 -3.96
N PHE A 46 15.00 -12.73 -3.77
CA PHE A 46 16.22 -12.80 -4.58
C PHE A 46 16.16 -13.97 -5.56
N VAL A 47 16.73 -13.77 -6.74
CA VAL A 47 17.04 -14.87 -7.66
C VAL A 47 18.49 -15.27 -7.40
N CYS A 48 18.69 -16.51 -6.99
CA CYS A 48 20.02 -17.06 -6.74
C CYS A 48 20.37 -18.14 -7.77
N ASP A 49 21.67 -18.31 -8.02
CA ASP A 49 22.16 -19.49 -8.74
C ASP A 49 22.22 -20.74 -7.85
N ALA A 50 22.66 -21.87 -8.41
CA ALA A 50 22.76 -23.14 -7.68
C ALA A 50 23.77 -23.13 -6.53
N SER A 51 24.70 -22.16 -6.49
CA SER A 51 25.66 -21.98 -5.40
C SER A 51 25.12 -21.10 -4.27
N GLY A 52 23.96 -20.47 -4.47
CA GLY A 52 23.38 -19.51 -3.53
C GLY A 52 23.84 -18.08 -3.75
N GLN A 53 24.62 -17.80 -4.81
CA GLN A 53 24.99 -16.43 -5.17
C GLN A 53 23.74 -15.68 -5.65
N ILE A 54 23.45 -14.55 -5.02
CA ILE A 54 22.38 -13.64 -5.44
C ILE A 54 22.77 -13.02 -6.78
N LEU A 55 21.89 -13.14 -7.77
CA LEU A 55 22.07 -12.62 -9.12
C LEU A 55 21.34 -11.28 -9.31
N ARG A 56 20.13 -11.16 -8.76
CA ARG A 56 19.25 -9.98 -8.86
C ARG A 56 18.06 -10.09 -7.91
N LEU A 57 17.27 -9.02 -7.82
CA LEU A 57 15.92 -9.12 -7.26
C LEU A 57 14.96 -9.85 -8.20
N ALA A 58 14.08 -10.63 -7.59
CA ALA A 58 12.90 -11.15 -8.27
C ALA A 58 11.94 -9.99 -8.59
N PRO A 59 11.14 -10.09 -9.67
CA PRO A 59 10.05 -9.15 -9.89
C PRO A 59 9.09 -9.14 -8.69
N MET A 60 8.42 -8.02 -8.46
CA MET A 60 7.41 -7.94 -7.41
C MET A 60 6.25 -8.88 -7.73
N ILE A 61 5.93 -9.79 -6.80
CA ILE A 61 4.95 -10.87 -7.01
C ILE A 61 3.66 -10.70 -6.20
N ASP A 62 3.67 -9.90 -5.12
CA ASP A 62 2.54 -9.76 -4.20
C ASP A 62 2.13 -8.28 -4.10
N HIS A 63 0.98 -7.97 -4.70
CA HIS A 63 0.42 -6.62 -4.80
C HIS A 63 -1.09 -6.60 -4.54
N GLU A 64 -1.57 -7.61 -3.82
CA GLU A 64 -3.01 -7.86 -3.68
C GLU A 64 -3.68 -6.84 -2.73
N PHE A 65 -2.90 -6.06 -1.98
CA PHE A 65 -3.35 -5.21 -0.88
C PHE A 65 -3.20 -3.71 -1.15
N SER A 66 -3.68 -3.25 -2.31
CA SER A 66 -3.66 -1.82 -2.64
C SER A 66 -4.78 -1.04 -1.95
N THR A 67 -4.42 0.11 -1.36
CA THR A 67 -5.34 1.03 -0.66
C THR A 67 -6.50 1.49 -1.56
N CYS A 68 -6.24 1.68 -2.85
CA CYS A 68 -7.23 2.13 -3.84
C CYS A 68 -8.40 1.14 -4.05
N PHE A 69 -8.25 -0.11 -3.61
CA PHE A 69 -9.30 -1.14 -3.71
C PHE A 69 -9.93 -1.49 -2.37
N MET A 70 -9.49 -0.88 -1.26
CA MET A 70 -9.98 -1.22 0.06
C MET A 70 -11.40 -0.69 0.28
N PHE A 71 -12.24 -1.49 0.94
CA PHE A 71 -13.59 -1.08 1.40
C PHE A 71 -14.51 -0.53 0.29
N PRO A 72 -14.70 -1.23 -0.85
CA PRO A 72 -15.54 -0.74 -1.95
C PRO A 72 -17.02 -0.57 -1.56
N ASP A 73 -17.47 -1.20 -0.47
CA ASP A 73 -18.81 -1.07 0.12
C ASP A 73 -18.91 0.03 1.22
N ASN A 74 -17.80 0.67 1.57
CA ASN A 74 -17.74 1.65 2.67
C ASN A 74 -16.80 2.82 2.36
N LEU A 75 -17.33 3.82 1.68
CA LEU A 75 -16.58 5.01 1.26
C LEU A 75 -15.95 5.79 2.44
N SER A 76 -16.60 5.83 3.60
CA SER A 76 -16.03 6.50 4.78
C SER A 76 -14.76 5.79 5.26
N ARG A 77 -14.76 4.45 5.32
CA ARG A 77 -13.57 3.67 5.67
C ARG A 77 -12.52 3.76 4.57
N HIS A 78 -12.92 3.66 3.31
CA HIS A 78 -12.04 3.84 2.16
C HIS A 78 -11.27 5.17 2.26
N ASN A 79 -11.99 6.29 2.38
CA ASN A 79 -11.40 7.63 2.45
C ASN A 79 -10.46 7.79 3.66
N TYR A 80 -10.79 7.17 4.80
CA TYR A 80 -9.91 7.17 5.96
C TYR A 80 -8.56 6.50 5.65
N TRP A 81 -8.57 5.30 5.08
CA TRP A 81 -7.33 4.58 4.75
C TRP A 81 -6.54 5.21 3.62
N PHE A 82 -7.22 5.77 2.61
CA PHE A 82 -6.57 6.57 1.59
C PHE A 82 -5.92 7.83 2.19
N GLY A 83 -6.60 8.48 3.14
CA GLY A 83 -6.02 9.59 3.90
C GLY A 83 -4.77 9.20 4.68
N GLU A 84 -4.74 8.01 5.31
CA GLU A 84 -3.54 7.51 6.00
C GLU A 84 -2.38 7.22 5.03
N LEU A 85 -2.66 6.74 3.81
CA LEU A 85 -1.65 6.63 2.74
C LEU A 85 -1.11 8.01 2.36
N GLN A 86 -1.99 8.96 2.04
CA GLN A 86 -1.61 10.31 1.66
C GLN A 86 -0.77 10.99 2.74
N ARG A 87 -1.16 10.82 4.00
CA ARG A 87 -0.45 11.33 5.17
C ARG A 87 0.95 10.73 5.30
N SER A 88 1.08 9.41 5.12
CA SER A 88 2.39 8.74 5.23
C SER A 88 3.33 9.15 4.11
N ILE A 89 2.82 9.36 2.89
CA ILE A 89 3.60 9.96 1.79
C ILE A 89 4.02 11.39 2.14
N GLU A 90 3.09 12.22 2.60
CA GLU A 90 3.36 13.63 2.97
C GLU A 90 4.37 13.75 4.12
N GLY A 91 4.43 12.77 5.02
CA GLY A 91 5.30 12.78 6.19
C GLY A 91 4.75 13.60 7.34
N LYS A 92 3.42 13.79 7.40
CA LYS A 92 2.78 14.61 8.43
C LYS A 92 2.96 13.95 9.82
N PRO A 93 3.56 14.66 10.80
CA PRO A 93 3.90 14.08 12.09
C PRO A 93 2.66 13.61 12.84
N VAL A 94 2.81 12.50 13.56
CA VAL A 94 1.79 11.97 14.46
C VAL A 94 1.61 12.91 15.65
N GLN A 95 0.36 13.26 15.95
CA GLN A 95 0.07 14.03 17.16
C GLN A 95 0.06 13.11 18.39
N PRO A 96 0.52 13.58 19.57
CA PRO A 96 0.67 12.73 20.76
C PRO A 96 -0.58 11.93 21.16
N ASP A 97 -1.76 12.46 20.88
CA ASP A 97 -3.05 11.86 21.27
C ASP A 97 -3.74 11.07 20.16
N GLU A 98 -3.15 11.00 18.97
CA GLU A 98 -3.82 10.50 17.77
C GLU A 98 -4.12 8.99 17.81
N TYR A 99 -3.22 8.21 18.42
CA TYR A 99 -3.39 6.77 18.60
C TYR A 99 -3.54 6.38 20.07
N LYS A 100 -3.92 7.32 20.96
CA LYS A 100 -4.05 7.06 22.41
C LYS A 100 -5.10 6.00 22.75
N ASP A 101 -6.09 5.83 21.88
CA ASP A 101 -7.19 4.90 22.06
C ASP A 101 -6.81 3.45 21.70
N PHE A 102 -5.61 3.22 21.16
CA PHE A 102 -5.07 1.87 20.99
C PHE A 102 -4.68 1.31 22.36
N PRO A 103 -5.39 0.29 22.88
CA PRO A 103 -5.13 -0.23 24.23
C PRO A 103 -3.79 -0.97 24.32
N ASN A 104 -3.25 -1.43 23.18
CA ASN A 104 -1.99 -2.14 23.08
C ASN A 104 -0.87 -1.18 22.65
N GLU A 105 0.09 -0.94 23.55
CA GLU A 105 1.22 -0.05 23.29
C GLU A 105 2.08 -0.49 22.09
N LYS A 106 2.26 -1.79 21.86
CA LYS A 106 3.02 -2.29 20.70
C LYS A 106 2.32 -1.95 19.39
N GLU A 107 1.01 -2.18 19.32
CA GLU A 107 0.20 -1.82 18.15
C GLU A 107 0.20 -0.31 17.93
N ARG A 108 0.09 0.48 18.99
CA ARG A 108 0.18 1.94 18.92
C ARG A 108 1.50 2.40 18.30
N ARG A 109 2.64 1.92 18.81
CA ARG A 109 3.97 2.28 18.28
C ARG A 109 4.16 1.85 16.82
N LEU A 110 3.57 0.71 16.42
CA LEU A 110 3.60 0.27 15.03
C LEU A 110 2.79 1.21 14.12
N MET A 111 1.60 1.65 14.56
CA MET A 111 0.81 2.64 13.83
C MET A 111 1.56 3.97 13.70
N GLU A 112 2.16 4.45 14.79
CA GLU A 112 2.97 5.67 14.81
C GLU A 112 4.15 5.60 13.81
N LYS A 113 4.88 4.46 13.77
CA LYS A 113 5.98 4.26 12.82
C LYS A 113 5.47 4.20 11.38
N SER A 114 4.36 3.51 11.14
CA SER A 114 3.74 3.38 9.81
C SER A 114 3.26 4.73 9.25
N ALA A 115 2.80 5.64 10.12
CA ALA A 115 2.13 6.88 9.72
C ALA A 115 3.03 7.89 8.99
N THR A 116 4.36 7.75 9.04
CA THR A 116 5.30 8.67 8.38
C THR A 116 6.44 7.98 7.62
N CYS A 117 6.52 6.65 7.65
CA CYS A 117 7.66 5.93 7.08
C CYS A 117 7.77 6.04 5.55
N LEU A 118 6.66 6.18 4.80
CA LEU A 118 6.73 6.31 3.34
C LEU A 118 7.46 7.57 2.92
N HIS A 119 7.21 8.70 3.60
CA HIS A 119 7.95 9.93 3.37
C HIS A 119 9.46 9.74 3.54
N ARG A 120 9.86 9.06 4.63
CA ARG A 120 11.27 8.76 4.89
C ARG A 120 11.88 7.94 3.76
N ASN A 121 11.18 6.92 3.27
CA ASN A 121 11.63 6.12 2.13
C ASN A 121 11.81 6.98 0.88
N LEU A 122 10.86 7.87 0.58
CA LEU A 122 10.90 8.73 -0.61
C LEU A 122 12.06 9.73 -0.55
N VAL A 123 12.27 10.37 0.60
CA VAL A 123 13.39 11.30 0.82
C VAL A 123 14.73 10.55 0.68
N TYR A 124 14.85 9.41 1.36
CA TYR A 124 16.06 8.59 1.28
C TYR A 124 16.35 8.15 -0.16
N ILE A 125 15.34 7.65 -0.89
CA ILE A 125 15.53 7.21 -2.27
C ILE A 125 15.90 8.37 -3.19
N LYS A 126 15.31 9.55 -3.00
CA LYS A 126 15.69 10.77 -3.73
C LYS A 126 17.16 11.14 -3.51
N GLU A 127 17.62 11.10 -2.26
CA GLU A 127 18.98 11.53 -1.91
C GLU A 127 20.05 10.52 -2.37
N HIS A 128 19.75 9.22 -2.28
CA HIS A 128 20.76 8.17 -2.48
C HIS A 128 20.69 7.47 -3.85
N TYR A 129 19.54 7.47 -4.51
CA TYR A 129 19.30 6.80 -5.80
C TYR A 129 18.64 7.73 -6.84
N PRO A 130 19.26 8.89 -7.18
CA PRO A 130 18.73 9.80 -8.20
C PRO A 130 18.54 9.13 -9.57
N GLU A 131 19.34 8.09 -9.85
CA GLU A 131 19.33 7.35 -11.11
C GLU A 131 18.08 6.48 -11.24
N VAL A 132 17.42 6.20 -10.12
CA VAL A 132 16.12 5.52 -10.03
C VAL A 132 14.98 6.55 -10.06
N THR A 133 15.10 7.67 -9.34
CA THR A 133 14.02 8.66 -9.26
C THR A 133 13.77 9.39 -10.57
N ALA A 134 14.82 9.73 -11.33
CA ALA A 134 14.69 10.40 -12.63
C ALA A 134 13.83 9.60 -13.65
N PRO A 135 14.12 8.32 -13.96
CA PRO A 135 13.29 7.53 -14.85
C PRO A 135 11.91 7.22 -14.25
N PHE A 136 11.81 7.02 -12.94
CA PHE A 136 10.53 6.85 -12.26
C PHE A 136 9.61 8.07 -12.49
N LEU A 137 10.10 9.28 -12.19
CA LEU A 137 9.38 10.55 -12.39
C LEU A 137 8.92 10.72 -13.83
N LYS A 138 9.80 10.46 -14.81
CA LYS A 138 9.44 10.50 -16.23
C LYS A 138 8.27 9.56 -16.57
N ASN A 139 8.28 8.35 -16.01
CA ASN A 139 7.24 7.36 -16.24
C ASN A 139 5.92 7.73 -15.55
N VAL A 140 5.94 8.18 -14.29
CA VAL A 140 4.71 8.58 -13.59
C VAL A 140 4.10 9.86 -14.15
N SER A 141 4.92 10.83 -14.61
CA SER A 141 4.38 11.99 -15.32
C SER A 141 3.70 11.60 -16.65
N ARG A 142 4.20 10.56 -17.34
CA ARG A 142 3.52 10.01 -18.53
C ARG A 142 2.22 9.33 -18.13
N LEU A 143 2.26 8.47 -17.11
CA LEU A 143 1.07 7.78 -16.60
C LEU A 143 -0.02 8.77 -16.17
N LYS A 144 0.32 9.83 -15.44
CA LYS A 144 -0.60 10.90 -15.04
C LYS A 144 -1.28 11.56 -16.25
N ARG A 145 -0.51 11.88 -17.31
CA ARG A 145 -1.08 12.42 -18.56
C ARG A 145 -2.03 11.43 -19.22
N ASP A 146 -1.67 10.16 -19.27
CA ASP A 146 -2.52 9.12 -19.85
C ASP A 146 -3.80 8.91 -19.01
N LEU A 147 -3.71 8.97 -17.67
CA LEU A 147 -4.87 8.91 -16.77
C LEU A 147 -5.83 10.09 -17.00
N LEU A 148 -5.32 11.30 -17.26
CA LEU A 148 -6.13 12.48 -17.57
C LEU A 148 -6.78 12.42 -18.96
N GLN A 149 -6.01 12.02 -19.98
CA GLN A 149 -6.43 12.11 -21.38
C GLN A 149 -7.17 10.87 -21.88
N LYS A 150 -6.92 9.71 -21.27
CA LYS A 150 -7.39 8.40 -21.73
C LYS A 150 -7.94 7.56 -20.57
N ARG A 151 -8.59 8.19 -19.59
CA ARG A 151 -9.07 7.53 -18.36
C ARG A 151 -9.81 6.21 -18.58
N GLU A 152 -10.64 6.14 -19.62
CA GLU A 152 -11.44 4.94 -19.95
C GLU A 152 -10.58 3.73 -20.32
N SER A 153 -9.36 3.95 -20.83
CA SER A 153 -8.40 2.88 -21.11
C SER A 153 -7.86 2.21 -19.84
N PHE A 154 -8.02 2.86 -18.69
CA PHE A 154 -7.60 2.35 -17.38
C PHE A 154 -8.77 1.80 -16.56
N PHE A 155 -9.99 1.80 -17.11
CA PHE A 155 -11.14 1.29 -16.37
C PHE A 155 -11.03 -0.21 -16.17
N ILE A 156 -11.07 -0.62 -14.90
CA ILE A 156 -11.17 -2.02 -14.52
C ILE A 156 -12.52 -2.55 -14.94
N ARG A 157 -12.52 -3.80 -15.41
CA ARG A 157 -13.73 -4.52 -15.81
C ARG A 157 -13.95 -5.65 -14.82
N LYS A 158 -15.20 -5.86 -14.46
CA LYS A 158 -15.60 -7.00 -13.63
C LYS A 158 -15.21 -8.29 -14.34
N ALA A 159 -14.38 -9.10 -13.69
CA ALA A 159 -14.09 -10.45 -14.16
C ALA A 159 -15.32 -11.34 -13.92
N LYS A 160 -15.50 -12.38 -14.75
CA LYS A 160 -16.69 -13.25 -14.72
C LYS A 160 -16.99 -13.82 -13.33
N ASP A 161 -15.94 -14.19 -12.60
CA ASP A 161 -16.04 -14.86 -11.30
C ASP A 161 -15.70 -13.90 -10.13
N TYR A 162 -15.64 -12.59 -10.38
CA TYR A 162 -15.39 -11.62 -9.32
C TYR A 162 -16.68 -11.35 -8.53
N PRO A 163 -16.62 -11.24 -7.19
CA PRO A 163 -17.80 -10.99 -6.36
C PRO A 163 -18.57 -9.72 -6.74
N ASP A 164 -19.89 -9.82 -6.67
CA ASP A 164 -20.81 -8.70 -6.97
C ASP A 164 -20.96 -7.78 -5.77
N HIS A 165 -20.76 -8.33 -4.57
CA HIS A 165 -20.96 -7.66 -3.30
C HIS A 165 -19.70 -7.73 -2.45
N ALA A 166 -19.48 -6.69 -1.65
CA ALA A 166 -18.46 -6.66 -0.61
C ALA A 166 -19.11 -6.42 0.76
N ASN A 167 -18.56 -7.09 1.78
CA ASN A 167 -18.92 -6.88 3.17
C ASN A 167 -17.65 -6.67 4.00
N SER A 168 -17.29 -5.41 4.19
CA SER A 168 -16.07 -5.00 4.89
C SER A 168 -16.07 -5.24 6.40
N ASP A 169 -17.19 -5.69 6.97
CA ASP A 169 -17.30 -6.06 8.39
C ASP A 169 -17.28 -7.58 8.60
N ALA A 170 -17.37 -8.38 7.54
CA ALA A 170 -17.33 -9.84 7.61
C ALA A 170 -16.06 -10.39 8.30
N TYR A 171 -14.91 -9.71 8.14
CA TYR A 171 -13.68 -10.10 8.81
C TYR A 171 -13.79 -10.07 10.34
N ARG A 172 -14.65 -9.23 10.91
CA ARG A 172 -14.84 -9.11 12.37
C ARG A 172 -15.41 -10.40 12.96
N ILE A 173 -16.31 -11.05 12.21
CA ILE A 173 -16.88 -12.35 12.55
C ILE A 173 -15.75 -13.40 12.57
N GLY A 174 -14.99 -13.49 11.48
CA GLY A 174 -13.88 -14.44 11.35
C GLY A 174 -12.80 -14.23 12.42
N LYS A 175 -12.44 -12.99 12.71
CA LYS A 175 -11.48 -12.66 13.79
C LYS A 175 -12.01 -13.14 15.14
N ALA A 176 -13.25 -12.80 15.50
CA ALA A 176 -13.84 -13.20 16.78
C ALA A 176 -13.86 -14.73 16.93
N ARG A 177 -14.31 -15.44 15.90
CA ARG A 177 -14.45 -16.91 15.92
C ARG A 177 -13.10 -17.63 15.93
N TYR A 178 -12.20 -17.28 15.02
CA TYR A 178 -11.01 -18.10 14.75
C TYR A 178 -9.75 -17.60 15.44
N LYS A 179 -9.59 -16.27 15.62
CA LYS A 179 -8.41 -15.70 16.26
C LYS A 179 -8.62 -15.51 17.76
N ASP A 180 -9.78 -14.95 18.13
CA ASP A 180 -10.08 -14.62 19.52
C ASP A 180 -10.78 -15.79 20.25
N HIS A 181 -11.21 -16.83 19.51
CA HIS A 181 -11.95 -18.00 20.02
C HIS A 181 -13.20 -17.63 20.85
N ASP A 182 -13.90 -16.57 20.46
CA ASP A 182 -15.06 -15.99 21.14
C ASP A 182 -16.32 -16.13 20.28
N GLU A 183 -17.04 -17.24 20.47
CA GLU A 183 -18.22 -17.59 19.68
C GLU A 183 -19.44 -16.70 20.00
N GLU A 184 -19.57 -16.22 21.25
CA GLU A 184 -20.68 -15.34 21.64
C GLU A 184 -20.56 -13.99 20.91
N LYS A 185 -19.35 -13.44 20.86
CA LYS A 185 -19.05 -12.23 20.08
C LYS A 185 -19.16 -12.45 18.58
N ALA A 186 -18.73 -13.61 18.07
CA ALA A 186 -18.89 -13.94 16.66
C ALA A 186 -20.37 -13.98 16.26
N ALA A 187 -21.23 -14.64 17.05
CA ALA A 187 -22.67 -14.69 16.81
C ALA A 187 -23.33 -13.30 16.89
N ALA A 188 -22.89 -12.45 17.83
CA ALA A 188 -23.36 -11.06 17.90
C ALA A 188 -22.98 -10.28 16.63
N PHE A 189 -21.75 -10.44 16.13
CA PHE A 189 -21.31 -9.82 14.88
C PHE A 189 -22.01 -10.40 13.65
N GLU A 190 -22.32 -11.69 13.60
CA GLU A 190 -23.13 -12.27 12.51
C GLU A 190 -24.52 -11.66 12.47
N LYS A 191 -25.16 -11.46 13.63
CA LYS A 191 -26.46 -10.79 13.70
C LYS A 191 -26.40 -9.32 13.27
N GLN A 192 -25.30 -8.63 13.57
CA GLN A 192 -25.15 -7.20 13.31
C GLN A 192 -24.67 -6.90 11.87
N TYR A 193 -23.73 -7.69 11.37
CA TYR A 193 -22.96 -7.42 10.15
C TYR A 193 -23.07 -8.54 9.10
N GLY A 194 -23.69 -9.67 9.43
CA GLY A 194 -23.89 -10.77 8.49
C GLY A 194 -24.78 -10.37 7.31
N GLY A 195 -24.62 -11.09 6.20
CA GLY A 195 -25.36 -10.85 4.96
C GLY A 195 -24.44 -10.72 3.74
N GLU A 196 -25.05 -10.58 2.57
CA GLU A 196 -24.38 -10.56 1.27
C GLU A 196 -23.43 -9.35 1.09
N GLY A 197 -23.64 -8.27 1.84
CA GLY A 197 -22.87 -7.04 1.74
C GLY A 197 -23.56 -6.01 0.84
N LYS A 198 -22.79 -5.05 0.29
CA LYS A 198 -23.28 -4.08 -0.68
C LYS A 198 -22.69 -4.33 -2.05
N GLU A 199 -23.48 -4.05 -3.08
CA GLU A 199 -23.06 -4.17 -4.47
C GLU A 199 -21.86 -3.25 -4.75
N ILE A 200 -20.87 -3.78 -5.44
CA ILE A 200 -19.66 -3.05 -5.82
C ILE A 200 -19.96 -2.25 -7.09
N SER A 201 -19.92 -0.91 -6.98
CA SER A 201 -20.04 -0.04 -8.14
C SER A 201 -18.70 0.11 -8.86
N PHE A 202 -18.50 -0.63 -9.95
CA PHE A 202 -17.30 -0.53 -10.79
C PHE A 202 -17.13 0.87 -11.41
N ASP A 203 -18.22 1.56 -11.75
CA ASP A 203 -18.17 2.92 -12.28
C ASP A 203 -17.62 3.91 -11.25
N LEU A 204 -18.08 3.80 -10.00
CA LEU A 204 -17.57 4.60 -8.89
C LEU A 204 -16.09 4.26 -8.61
N MET A 205 -15.76 2.98 -8.50
CA MET A 205 -14.38 2.54 -8.24
C MET A 205 -13.42 3.00 -9.34
N ASN A 206 -13.84 2.93 -10.60
CA ASN A 206 -13.05 3.44 -11.72
C ASN A 206 -12.77 4.94 -11.61
N CYS A 207 -13.77 5.74 -11.22
CA CYS A 207 -13.59 7.17 -11.00
C CYS A 207 -12.63 7.44 -9.82
N LEU A 208 -12.83 6.75 -8.70
CA LEU A 208 -12.02 6.90 -7.49
C LEU A 208 -10.57 6.52 -7.71
N ILE A 209 -10.30 5.29 -8.18
CA ILE A 209 -8.95 4.79 -8.41
C ILE A 209 -8.19 5.68 -9.40
N ASN A 210 -8.85 6.12 -10.47
CA ASN A 210 -8.22 7.00 -11.46
C ASN A 210 -7.80 8.35 -10.83
N TYR A 211 -8.63 8.92 -9.95
CA TYR A 211 -8.33 10.14 -9.22
C TYR A 211 -7.21 9.91 -8.17
N GLU A 212 -7.34 8.87 -7.36
CA GLU A 212 -6.42 8.55 -6.26
C GLU A 212 -5.00 8.26 -6.73
N VAL A 213 -4.85 7.52 -7.84
CA VAL A 213 -3.52 7.28 -8.43
C VAL A 213 -2.88 8.58 -8.88
N GLN A 214 -3.67 9.55 -9.38
CA GLN A 214 -3.13 10.87 -9.74
C GLN A 214 -2.69 11.66 -8.50
N GLU A 215 -3.47 11.64 -7.43
CA GLU A 215 -3.10 12.27 -6.15
C GLU A 215 -1.81 11.69 -5.58
N ILE A 216 -1.67 10.35 -5.59
CA ILE A 216 -0.44 9.68 -5.17
C ILE A 216 0.74 10.14 -6.03
N ILE A 217 0.58 10.15 -7.36
CA ILE A 217 1.63 10.63 -8.27
C ILE A 217 2.02 12.07 -7.92
N GLU A 218 1.06 12.96 -7.69
CA GLU A 218 1.32 14.36 -7.34
C GLU A 218 2.11 14.51 -6.04
N GLN A 219 1.75 13.76 -5.00
CA GLN A 219 2.49 13.79 -3.74
C GLN A 219 3.91 13.26 -3.89
N MET A 220 4.07 12.14 -4.59
CA MET A 220 5.39 11.58 -4.88
C MET A 220 6.25 12.55 -5.70
N GLU A 221 5.67 13.19 -6.73
CA GLU A 221 6.37 14.20 -7.54
C GLU A 221 6.85 15.39 -6.69
N LYS A 222 6.07 15.86 -5.71
CA LYS A 222 6.48 16.96 -4.82
C LYS A 222 7.70 16.62 -3.98
N ILE A 223 7.86 15.36 -3.60
CA ILE A 223 8.94 14.90 -2.72
C ILE A 223 10.19 14.53 -3.53
N LEU A 224 10.00 13.79 -4.63
CA LEU A 224 11.09 13.20 -5.42
C LEU A 224 11.76 14.17 -6.40
N ARG A 225 11.13 15.32 -6.73
CA ARG A 225 11.70 16.36 -7.61
C ARG A 225 12.71 17.25 -6.93
#